data_AF-A0A432WLJ7-F1
#
_entry.id   AF-A0A432WLJ7-F1
#
_cell.length_a   1.000
_cell.length_b   1.000
_cell.length_c   1.000
_cell.angle_alpha   90.00
_cell.angle_beta   90.00
_cell.angle_gamma   90.00
#
_symmetry.space_group_name_H-M   'P 1'
#
loop_
_entity.id
_entity.type
_entity.pdbx_description
1 polymer ?
#
loop_
_entity_poly.entity_id
_entity_poly.type
_entity_poly.pdbx_seq_one_letter_code
_entity_poly.pdbx_strand_id
1 'polypeptide(L)'
;MRNGEPYEYRDEFGNMAYGLQFGHTFANQWQLRSYYDRLNLNVRAGESDGQSEARGHSYGVDLIYQSQHGLYAGLGINSTRSNKQKDALPRATLGYRMDLKDRFFTTLEYNVQHDSDFTDQQISWTLNYHLGRDARQQMLPREFRERRARRAQSSGGNPSPPQ
;
A
#
# COMPACT_ATOMS: atom_id res chain seq x y z
N MET A 1 40.64 17.54 -16.84
CA MET A 1 40.34 16.20 -16.32
C MET A 1 39.74 16.42 -14.94
N ARG A 2 38.45 16.08 -14.76
CA ARG A 2 37.62 16.47 -13.62
C ARG A 2 37.56 15.28 -12.66
N ASN A 3 38.16 15.43 -11.48
CA ASN A 3 38.25 14.38 -10.46
C ASN A 3 36.85 13.92 -10.07
N GLY A 4 36.63 12.60 -10.15
CA GLY A 4 35.45 11.92 -9.64
C GLY A 4 35.54 11.83 -8.13
N GLU A 5 35.09 12.87 -7.45
CA GLU A 5 34.81 12.80 -6.02
C GLU A 5 33.70 11.76 -5.80
N PRO A 6 33.92 10.73 -4.95
CA PRO A 6 32.87 9.82 -4.55
C PRO A 6 31.80 10.63 -3.79
N TYR A 7 30.56 10.61 -4.27
CA TYR A 7 29.44 11.17 -3.51
C TYR A 7 29.29 10.35 -2.23
N GLU A 8 29.73 10.90 -1.09
CA GLU A 8 29.44 10.35 0.22
C GLU A 8 27.94 10.51 0.49
N TYR A 9 27.18 9.43 0.31
CA TYR A 9 25.83 9.29 0.85
C TYR A 9 25.95 9.23 2.37
N ARG A 10 25.95 10.39 3.03
CA ARG A 10 25.80 10.46 4.49
C ARG A 10 24.37 10.12 4.86
N ASP A 11 24.24 9.14 5.75
CA ASP A 11 23.04 8.57 6.38
C ASP A 11 22.16 9.63 7.10
N GLU A 12 21.52 10.53 6.36
CA GLU A 12 20.54 11.45 6.91
C GLU A 12 19.17 11.20 6.28
N PHE A 13 18.36 10.43 7.03
CA PHE A 13 16.91 10.29 6.89
C PHE A 13 16.25 11.58 6.40
N GLY A 14 15.78 11.63 5.15
CA GLY A 14 15.19 12.88 4.65
C GLY A 14 14.31 12.79 3.41
N ASN A 15 13.97 11.59 2.93
CA ASN A 15 13.13 11.46 1.74
C ASN A 15 11.68 11.23 2.15
N MET A 16 10.88 12.29 2.13
CA MET A 16 9.44 12.21 2.36
C MET A 16 8.72 12.05 1.03
N ALA A 17 7.89 11.02 0.95
CA ALA A 17 6.99 10.79 -0.16
C ALA A 17 5.53 10.91 0.29
N TYR A 18 4.67 11.38 -0.60
CA TYR A 18 3.23 11.37 -0.42
C TYR A 18 2.56 11.01 -1.74
N GLY A 19 1.40 10.37 -1.67
CA GLY A 19 0.79 9.81 -2.86
C GLY A 19 -0.64 9.36 -2.66
N LEU A 20 -1.14 8.70 -3.69
CA LEU A 20 -2.47 8.12 -3.74
C LEU A 20 -2.37 6.64 -4.07
N GLN A 21 -3.25 5.85 -3.43
CA GLN A 21 -3.40 4.44 -3.75
C GLN A 21 -4.85 4.11 -4.08
N PHE A 22 -5.02 3.19 -5.03
CA PHE A 22 -6.30 2.64 -5.42
C PHE A 22 -6.19 1.12 -5.38
N GLY A 23 -7.18 0.47 -4.76
CA GLY A 23 -7.15 -0.98 -4.61
C GLY A 23 -8.52 -1.59 -4.83
N HIS A 24 -8.51 -2.82 -5.36
CA HIS A 24 -9.71 -3.65 -5.48
C HIS A 24 -9.46 -4.98 -4.77
N THR A 25 -10.27 -5.27 -3.75
CA THR A 25 -10.21 -6.54 -3.02
C THR A 25 -11.16 -7.54 -3.64
N PHE A 26 -10.63 -8.71 -4.00
CA PHE A 26 -11.38 -9.85 -4.48
C PHE A 26 -11.88 -10.73 -3.32
N ALA A 27 -12.86 -11.60 -3.59
CA ALA A 27 -13.53 -12.41 -2.55
C ALA A 27 -12.62 -13.44 -1.84
N ASN A 28 -11.43 -13.70 -2.36
CA ASN A 28 -10.46 -14.71 -1.90
C ASN A 28 -9.31 -14.10 -1.09
N GLN A 29 -9.53 -12.94 -0.45
CA GLN A 29 -8.53 -12.19 0.34
C GLN A 29 -7.37 -11.60 -0.46
N TRP A 30 -7.38 -11.75 -1.78
CA TRP A 30 -6.43 -11.06 -2.64
C TRP A 30 -6.91 -9.64 -2.96
N GLN A 31 -5.98 -8.72 -3.11
CA GLN A 31 -6.21 -7.36 -3.54
C GLN A 31 -5.19 -7.00 -4.61
N LEU A 32 -5.67 -6.40 -5.69
CA LEU A 32 -4.80 -5.68 -6.62
C LEU A 32 -4.76 -4.22 -6.17
N ARG A 33 -3.57 -3.66 -6.00
CA ARG A 33 -3.37 -2.26 -5.63
C ARG A 33 -2.47 -1.58 -6.64
N SER A 34 -2.82 -0.35 -7.02
CA SER A 34 -1.94 0.57 -7.73
C SER A 34 -1.69 1.81 -6.91
N TYR A 35 -0.52 2.39 -7.02
CA TYR A 35 -0.14 3.61 -6.30
C TYR A 35 0.67 4.55 -7.17
N TYR A 36 0.63 5.82 -6.80
CA TYR A 36 1.44 6.89 -7.36
C TYR A 36 1.93 7.78 -6.23
N ASP A 37 3.24 7.88 -6.07
CA ASP A 37 3.87 8.69 -5.04
C ASP A 37 4.76 9.77 -5.66
N ARG A 38 4.77 10.92 -5.01
CA ARG A 38 5.67 12.02 -5.33
C ARG A 38 6.82 12.01 -4.33
N LEU A 39 8.04 11.93 -4.86
CA LEU A 39 9.28 11.85 -4.09
C LEU A 39 9.91 13.23 -4.02
N ASN A 40 10.12 13.74 -2.80
CA ASN A 40 10.95 14.91 -2.56
C ASN A 40 12.25 14.45 -1.91
N LEU A 41 13.36 14.58 -2.64
CA LEU A 41 14.69 14.26 -2.17
C LEU A 41 15.39 15.58 -1.81
N ASN A 42 15.71 15.78 -0.53
CA ASN A 42 16.56 16.90 -0.14
C ASN A 42 18.00 16.41 -0.07
N VAL A 43 18.80 16.76 -1.08
CA VAL A 43 20.22 16.39 -1.12
C VAL A 43 21.01 17.57 -0.59
N ARG A 44 21.55 17.45 0.63
CA ARG A 44 22.56 18.38 1.13
C ARG A 44 23.90 17.96 0.54
N ALA A 45 24.38 18.72 -0.45
CA ALA A 45 25.77 18.63 -0.87
C ALA A 45 26.66 19.16 0.29
N GLY A 46 27.70 18.42 0.65
CA GLY A 46 28.58 18.74 1.78
C GLY A 46 29.18 20.14 1.70
N GLU A 47 29.23 20.81 2.85
CA GLU A 47 29.89 22.07 3.28
C GLU A 47 30.09 23.27 2.32
N SER A 48 29.76 23.20 1.04
CA SER A 48 29.89 24.31 0.11
C SER A 48 28.88 24.14 -1.03
N ASP A 49 28.00 25.12 -1.17
CA ASP A 49 26.98 25.29 -2.22
C ASP A 49 25.71 24.41 -2.16
N GLY A 50 24.64 25.05 -1.66
CA GLY A 50 23.29 24.92 -2.19
C GLY A 50 22.51 23.64 -1.85
N GLN A 51 21.36 23.78 -1.20
CA GLN A 51 20.35 22.71 -1.20
C GLN A 51 19.87 22.49 -2.63
N SER A 52 20.20 21.34 -3.21
CA SER A 52 19.63 20.94 -4.49
C SER A 52 18.41 20.06 -4.23
N GLU A 53 17.22 20.61 -4.49
CA GLU A 53 15.96 19.85 -4.45
C GLU A 53 15.87 18.94 -5.68
N ALA A 54 15.88 17.62 -5.48
CA ALA A 54 15.54 16.67 -6.54
C ALA A 54 14.09 16.19 -6.37
N ARG A 55 13.31 16.26 -7.45
CA ARG A 55 11.89 15.86 -7.47
C ARG A 55 11.72 14.63 -8.36
N GLY A 56 11.07 13.61 -7.83
CA GLY A 56 10.77 12.37 -8.54
C GLY A 56 9.30 11.98 -8.42
N HIS A 57 8.92 10.96 -9.17
CA HIS A 57 7.66 10.26 -8.96
C HIS A 57 7.88 8.77 -9.12
N SER A 58 7.17 8.00 -8.32
CA SER A 58 7.09 6.55 -8.44
C SER A 58 5.65 6.13 -8.69
N TYR A 59 5.49 5.05 -9.44
CA TYR A 59 4.21 4.40 -9.61
C TYR A 59 4.41 2.90 -9.62
N GLY A 60 3.46 2.17 -9.08
CA GLY A 60 3.58 0.73 -9.01
C GLY A 60 2.27 0.01 -8.85
N VAL A 61 2.36 -1.30 -8.95
CA VAL A 61 1.24 -2.22 -8.80
C VAL A 61 1.68 -3.38 -7.92
N ASP A 62 0.87 -3.67 -6.89
CA ASP A 62 1.06 -4.78 -5.97
C ASP A 62 -0.12 -5.75 -6.05
N LEU A 63 0.21 -7.04 -5.95
CA LEU A 63 -0.73 -8.09 -5.59
C LEU A 63 -0.56 -8.40 -4.10
N ILE A 64 -1.62 -8.20 -3.32
CA ILE A 64 -1.61 -8.28 -1.86
C ILE A 64 -2.52 -9.40 -1.39
N TYR A 65 -2.06 -10.18 -0.43
CA TYR A 65 -2.84 -11.17 0.29
C TYR A 65 -3.14 -10.68 1.71
N GLN A 66 -4.42 -10.64 2.08
CA GLN A 66 -4.88 -10.20 3.40
C GLN A 66 -5.12 -11.38 4.34
N SER A 67 -4.48 -11.37 5.51
CA SER A 67 -4.77 -12.29 6.60
C SER A 67 -5.99 -11.82 7.41
N GLN A 68 -6.60 -12.73 8.18
CA GLN A 68 -7.78 -12.44 9.00
C GLN A 68 -7.50 -11.49 10.17
N HIS A 69 -6.24 -11.31 10.57
CA HIS A 69 -5.85 -10.51 11.74
C HIS A 69 -5.34 -9.10 11.39
N GLY A 70 -5.64 -8.59 10.19
CA GLY A 70 -5.20 -7.27 9.73
C GLY A 70 -3.80 -7.25 9.14
N LEU A 71 -2.98 -8.28 9.34
CA LEU A 71 -1.72 -8.45 8.63
C LEU A 71 -1.96 -8.72 7.14
N TYR A 72 -1.10 -8.20 6.29
CA TYR A 72 -1.08 -8.53 4.87
C TYR A 72 0.33 -8.48 4.32
N ALA A 73 0.56 -9.24 3.26
CA ALA A 73 1.82 -9.24 2.53
C ALA A 73 1.53 -9.16 1.03
N GLY A 74 2.45 -8.61 0.27
CA GLY A 74 2.27 -8.46 -1.17
C GLY A 74 3.58 -8.44 -1.92
N LEU A 75 3.48 -8.73 -3.20
CA LEU A 75 4.57 -8.61 -4.17
C LEU A 75 4.08 -7.72 -5.31
N GLY A 76 4.99 -6.91 -5.83
CA GLY A 76 4.65 -5.93 -6.85
C GLY A 76 5.85 -5.50 -7.65
N ILE A 77 5.57 -4.56 -8.55
CA ILE A 77 6.57 -3.89 -9.35
C ILE A 77 6.38 -2.39 -9.13
N ASN A 78 7.46 -1.73 -8.75
CA ASN A 78 7.53 -0.28 -8.64
C ASN A 78 8.35 0.27 -9.82
N SER A 79 7.97 1.41 -10.37
CA SER A 79 8.80 2.14 -11.30
C SER A 79 9.02 3.55 -10.78
N THR A 80 10.27 3.87 -10.48
CA THR A 80 10.68 5.19 -10.03
C THR A 80 11.26 5.94 -11.22
N ARG A 81 10.74 7.15 -11.47
CA ARG A 81 11.30 8.06 -12.46
C ARG A 81 11.93 9.25 -11.74
N SER A 82 13.25 9.29 -11.76
CA SER A 82 14.06 10.44 -11.40
C SER A 82 14.86 10.86 -12.64
N ASN A 83 14.60 12.06 -13.16
CA ASN A 83 15.21 12.56 -14.40
C ASN A 83 14.96 11.66 -15.65
N LYS A 84 16.02 11.11 -16.25
CA LYS A 84 15.99 10.32 -17.51
C LYS A 84 16.01 8.80 -17.30
N GLN A 85 16.21 8.32 -16.08
CA GLN A 85 16.27 6.89 -15.77
C GLN A 85 14.88 6.40 -15.35
N LYS A 86 14.52 5.22 -15.87
CA LYS A 86 13.24 4.55 -15.61
C LYS A 86 13.54 3.08 -15.41
N ASP A 87 13.59 2.69 -14.15
CA ASP A 87 13.84 1.31 -13.77
C ASP A 87 12.57 0.73 -13.14
N ALA A 88 12.30 -0.54 -13.41
CA ALA A 88 11.20 -1.29 -12.84
C ALA A 88 11.77 -2.29 -11.84
N LEU A 89 11.43 -2.09 -10.57
CA LEU A 89 12.02 -2.80 -9.44
C LEU A 89 10.99 -3.74 -8.82
N PRO A 90 11.35 -5.00 -8.55
CA PRO A 90 10.50 -5.86 -7.73
C PRO A 90 10.39 -5.28 -6.32
N ARG A 91 9.17 -5.29 -5.79
CA ARG A 91 8.85 -4.79 -4.46
C ARG A 91 8.16 -5.87 -3.65
N ALA A 92 8.61 -6.05 -2.41
CA ALA A 92 7.89 -6.80 -1.40
C ALA A 92 7.30 -5.84 -0.37
N THR A 93 6.07 -6.12 0.04
CA THR A 93 5.32 -5.31 0.99
C THR A 93 4.87 -6.18 2.15
N LEU A 94 5.03 -5.68 3.37
CA LEU A 94 4.44 -6.24 4.58
C LEU A 94 3.72 -5.12 5.31
N GLY A 95 2.48 -5.35 5.73
CA GLY A 95 1.69 -4.30 6.36
C GLY A 95 0.68 -4.80 7.38
N TYR A 96 0.19 -3.86 8.16
CA TYR A 96 -0.89 -4.04 9.12
C TYR A 96 -2.00 -3.04 8.85
N ARG A 97 -3.22 -3.55 8.71
CA ARG A 97 -4.43 -2.78 8.52
C ARG A 97 -5.20 -2.66 9.82
N MET A 98 -5.55 -1.43 10.16
CA MET A 98 -6.43 -1.08 11.27
C MET A 98 -7.73 -0.52 10.69
N ASP A 99 -8.83 -1.24 10.88
CA ASP A 99 -10.15 -0.72 10.54
C ASP A 99 -10.53 0.36 11.56
N LEU A 100 -10.84 1.55 11.06
CA LEU A 100 -11.34 2.66 11.85
C LEU A 100 -12.88 2.62 11.86
N LYS A 101 -13.48 3.69 12.33
CA LYS A 101 -14.94 3.83 12.32
C LYS A 101 -15.46 3.95 10.88
N ASP A 102 -16.66 3.39 10.68
CA ASP A 102 -17.41 3.44 9.42
C ASP A 102 -16.67 2.75 8.25
N ARG A 103 -16.26 3.52 7.25
CA ARG A 103 -15.63 3.07 6.00
C ARG A 103 -14.15 3.43 5.92
N PHE A 104 -13.61 4.04 6.96
CA PHE A 104 -12.21 4.42 7.02
C PHE A 104 -11.38 3.27 7.58
N PHE A 105 -10.16 3.16 7.07
CA PHE A 105 -9.15 2.28 7.61
C PHE A 105 -7.78 2.89 7.38
N THR A 106 -6.83 2.56 8.22
CA THR A 106 -5.45 3.01 8.08
C THR A 106 -4.54 1.80 7.93
N THR A 107 -3.43 1.97 7.23
CA THR A 107 -2.40 0.94 7.11
C THR A 107 -1.05 1.49 7.51
N LEU A 108 -0.28 0.65 8.18
CA LEU A 108 1.14 0.84 8.40
C LEU A 108 1.87 -0.21 7.57
N GLU A 109 2.80 0.21 6.73
CA GLU A 109 3.49 -0.67 5.79
C GLU A 109 4.99 -0.50 5.87
N TYR A 110 5.67 -1.62 5.66
CA TYR A 110 7.08 -1.69 5.39
C TYR A 110 7.27 -2.31 4.02
N ASN A 111 8.05 -1.65 3.18
CA ASN A 111 8.29 -2.02 1.81
C ASN A 111 9.79 -2.15 1.59
N VAL A 112 10.18 -3.20 0.89
CA VAL A 112 11.55 -3.38 0.45
C VAL A 112 11.53 -3.59 -1.06
N GLN A 113 12.39 -2.86 -1.75
CA GLN A 113 12.58 -3.03 -3.19
C GLN A 113 14.07 -3.22 -3.46
N HIS A 114 14.37 -4.11 -4.39
CA HIS A 114 15.73 -4.51 -4.69
C HIS A 114 16.05 -4.17 -6.14
N ASP A 115 17.16 -3.46 -6.32
CA ASP A 115 17.85 -3.28 -7.58
C ASP A 115 19.22 -3.98 -7.50
N SER A 116 19.86 -4.26 -8.64
CA SER A 116 21.11 -5.03 -8.71
C SER A 116 22.21 -4.52 -7.78
N ASP A 117 22.23 -3.21 -7.51
CA ASP A 117 23.29 -2.54 -6.76
C ASP A 117 22.78 -1.86 -5.47
N PHE A 118 21.47 -1.87 -5.20
CA PHE A 118 20.90 -1.16 -4.06
C PHE A 118 19.60 -1.80 -3.53
N THR A 119 19.42 -1.76 -2.21
CA THR A 119 18.16 -2.16 -1.56
C THR A 119 17.56 -0.94 -0.87
N ASP A 120 16.37 -0.55 -1.31
CA ASP A 120 15.63 0.58 -0.76
C ASP A 120 14.54 0.08 0.18
N GLN A 121 14.40 0.76 1.34
CA GLN A 121 13.51 0.39 2.42
C GLN A 121 12.61 1.59 2.76
N GLN A 122 11.30 1.36 2.79
CA GLN A 122 10.33 2.42 3.02
C GLN A 122 9.30 2.00 4.07
N ILE A 123 9.09 2.86 5.07
CA ILE A 123 7.93 2.79 5.96
C ILE A 123 6.89 3.82 5.50
N SER A 124 5.64 3.40 5.38
CA SER A 124 4.54 4.28 5.01
C SER A 124 3.34 4.12 5.95
N TRP A 125 2.67 5.24 6.20
CA TRP A 125 1.41 5.29 6.93
C TRP A 125 0.35 5.90 6.03
N THR A 126 -0.78 5.22 5.84
CA THR A 126 -1.82 5.67 4.89
C THR A 126 -3.20 5.67 5.52
N LEU A 127 -4.05 6.62 5.10
CA LEU A 127 -5.46 6.68 5.43
C LEU A 127 -6.29 6.37 4.20
N ASN A 128 -7.25 5.47 4.32
CA ASN A 128 -8.02 4.93 3.20
C ASN A 128 -9.52 4.92 3.49
N TYR A 129 -10.30 4.87 2.41
CA TYR A 129 -11.76 4.85 2.45
C TYR A 129 -12.31 3.77 1.50
N HIS A 130 -13.26 2.96 1.98
CA HIS A 130 -13.96 1.97 1.16
C HIS A 130 -15.08 2.60 0.33
N LEU A 131 -14.97 2.50 -0.99
CA LEU A 131 -16.02 2.88 -1.94
C LEU A 131 -17.02 1.71 -2.12
N GLY A 132 -18.33 2.00 -2.04
CA GLY A 132 -19.41 1.01 -2.27
C GLY A 132 -20.20 0.61 -1.02
N ARG A 133 -21.23 -0.25 -1.16
CA ARG A 133 -22.06 -0.74 -0.04
C ARG A 133 -21.38 -1.90 0.69
N ASP A 134 -21.26 -1.76 2.01
CA ASP A 134 -20.65 -2.68 3.00
C ASP A 134 -19.51 -3.58 2.50
N ALA A 135 -18.30 -3.01 2.44
CA ALA A 135 -17.05 -3.77 2.25
C ALA A 135 -16.91 -4.95 3.25
N ARG A 136 -17.48 -4.82 4.45
CA ARG A 136 -17.54 -5.88 5.48
C ARG A 136 -18.31 -7.12 5.03
N GLN A 137 -19.28 -7.00 4.12
CA GLN A 137 -20.06 -8.14 3.62
C GLN A 137 -19.36 -8.86 2.46
N GLN A 138 -18.51 -8.16 1.69
CA GLN A 138 -17.80 -8.74 0.55
C GLN A 138 -16.55 -9.53 0.97
N MET A 139 -15.92 -9.17 2.09
CA MET A 139 -14.72 -9.83 2.63
C MET A 139 -15.01 -11.10 3.45
N LEU A 140 -16.27 -11.39 3.76
CA LEU A 140 -16.61 -12.67 4.38
C LEU A 140 -16.46 -13.78 3.32
N PRO A 141 -15.72 -14.88 3.63
CA PRO A 141 -15.70 -16.07 2.78
C PRO A 141 -17.14 -16.50 2.47
N ARG A 142 -17.40 -17.01 1.25
CA ARG A 142 -18.76 -17.38 0.80
C ARG A 142 -19.52 -18.19 1.85
N GLU A 143 -18.83 -19.12 2.49
CA GLU A 143 -19.36 -19.99 3.55
C GLU A 143 -19.94 -19.23 4.75
N PHE A 144 -19.30 -18.13 5.17
CA PHE A 144 -19.77 -17.29 6.28
C PHE A 144 -20.96 -16.40 5.86
N ARG A 145 -20.96 -15.95 4.59
CA ARG A 145 -22.09 -15.23 3.99
C ARG A 145 -23.34 -16.12 3.94
N GLU A 146 -23.18 -17.35 3.47
CA GLU A 146 -24.26 -18.33 3.38
C GLU A 146 -24.78 -18.74 4.76
N ARG A 147 -23.90 -18.93 5.76
CA ARG A 147 -24.32 -19.23 7.13
C ARG A 147 -25.11 -18.08 7.76
N ARG A 148 -24.71 -16.83 7.55
CA ARG A 148 -25.47 -15.66 8.02
C ARG A 148 -26.81 -15.51 7.29
N ALA A 149 -26.85 -15.71 5.98
CA ALA A 149 -28.07 -15.67 5.19
C ALA A 149 -29.08 -16.75 5.63
N ARG A 150 -28.59 -17.99 5.87
CA ARG A 150 -29.43 -19.07 6.40
C ARG A 150 -29.93 -18.77 7.82
N ARG A 151 -29.08 -18.19 8.67
CA ARG A 151 -29.47 -17.83 10.05
C ARG A 151 -30.50 -16.70 10.09
N ALA A 152 -30.40 -15.74 9.16
CA ALA A 152 -31.39 -14.67 9.00
C ALA A 152 -32.72 -15.19 8.43
N GLN A 153 -32.68 -16.17 7.52
CA GLN A 153 -33.88 -16.87 7.04
C GLN A 153 -34.52 -17.74 8.11
N SER A 154 -33.75 -18.41 8.97
CA SER A 154 -34.28 -19.24 10.05
C SER A 154 -34.87 -18.44 11.21
N SER A 155 -34.51 -17.15 11.36
CA SER A 155 -35.09 -16.26 12.38
C SER A 155 -36.36 -15.55 11.91
N GLY A 156 -36.71 -15.63 10.62
CA GLY A 156 -37.99 -15.16 10.08
C GLY A 156 -39.08 -16.20 10.35
N GLY A 157 -39.59 -16.23 11.58
CA GLY A 157 -40.65 -17.13 12.01
C GLY A 157 -41.87 -17.08 11.08
N ASN A 158 -42.34 -18.26 10.70
CA ASN A 158 -43.55 -18.49 9.93
C ASN A 158 -44.75 -17.87 10.70
N PRO A 159 -45.48 -16.87 10.18
CA PRO A 159 -46.69 -16.40 10.84
C PRO A 159 -47.72 -17.54 10.78
N SER A 160 -48.12 -18.04 11.96
CA SER A 160 -49.22 -19.00 12.07
C SER A 160 -50.46 -18.42 11.39
N PRO A 161 -51.18 -19.20 10.57
CA PRO A 161 -52.41 -18.71 9.96
C PRO A 161 -53.44 -18.38 11.06
N PRO A 162 -54.20 -17.29 10.92
CA PRO A 162 -55.28 -16.98 11.85
C PRO A 162 -56.34 -18.10 11.79
N GLN A 163 -56.77 -18.52 12.98
CA GLN A 163 -57.92 -19.43 13.16
C GLN A 163 -59.23 -18.69 12.90
#